data_AF-A0A2G5S9X9-F1
#
_entry.id   AF-A0A2G5S9X9-F1
#
_cell.length_a   1.000
_cell.length_b   1.000
_cell.length_c   1.000
_cell.angle_alpha   90.00
_cell.angle_beta   90.00
_cell.angle_gamma   90.00
#
_symmetry.space_group_name_H-M   'P 1'
#
loop_
_entity.id
_entity.type
_entity.pdbx_description
1 polymer ?
#
loop_
_entity_poly.entity_id
_entity_poly.type
_entity_poly.pdbx_seq_one_letter_code
_entity_poly.pdbx_strand_id
1 'polypeptide(L)'
;MSKFLEIPNCAMTPWCLQQEALHYILRECRQSIDTIDYSGGHPEGNTKGQEKKLIQLLIDKSNGNLRMYGTAEELLENLNIFKNFPANLTFFDNSMECYQTRPRIFKSFNNEEYIAKSDLFVILQNMIIELGPVKIIHVALFLAFYLKTHEKKVENSMEFVKFDKNFFDEIEKEFKEKVSTDDALAARVLHGFVEFANLSQAQIVEKFQELIPSALSRRTHFFINRLTNFFNSAAEGLRFGMPGVWAILSLQIKALKSVIDRNPNMFCHVTKIQKSQLL
;
A
#
# COMPACT_ATOMS: atom_id res chain seq x y z
N MET A 1 -9.11 -16.21 -0.49
CA MET A 1 -9.74 -14.88 -0.69
C MET A 1 -10.00 -14.02 0.53
N SER A 2 -10.76 -14.43 1.55
CA SER A 2 -11.13 -13.53 2.68
C SER A 2 -9.94 -12.82 3.34
N LYS A 3 -8.82 -13.52 3.52
CA LYS A 3 -7.58 -12.95 4.08
C LYS A 3 -6.98 -11.79 3.28
N PHE A 4 -7.26 -11.67 1.98
CA PHE A 4 -6.72 -10.60 1.13
C PHE A 4 -7.62 -9.36 1.07
N LEU A 5 -8.80 -9.42 1.71
CA LEU A 5 -9.65 -8.26 1.96
C LEU A 5 -9.22 -7.53 3.25
N GLU A 6 -8.35 -8.15 4.05
CA GLU A 6 -7.76 -7.57 5.25
C GLU A 6 -6.47 -6.82 4.93
N ILE A 7 -6.21 -5.73 5.65
CA ILE A 7 -4.99 -4.94 5.52
C ILE A 7 -3.83 -5.72 6.19
N PRO A 8 -2.72 -5.99 5.49
CA PRO A 8 -1.55 -6.60 6.10
C PRO A 8 -1.01 -5.75 7.26
N ASN A 9 -0.64 -6.40 8.35
CA ASN A 9 -0.09 -5.74 9.54
C ASN A 9 1.06 -4.78 9.23
N CYS A 10 1.98 -5.15 8.34
CA CYS A 10 3.12 -4.30 7.98
C CYS A 10 2.76 -3.11 7.09
N ALA A 11 1.55 -3.05 6.54
CA ALA A 11 1.05 -1.96 5.72
C ALA A 11 0.26 -0.92 6.52
N MET A 12 -0.06 -1.19 7.80
CA MET A 12 -0.78 -0.26 8.67
C MET A 12 0.18 0.77 9.27
N THR A 13 -0.04 2.05 8.96
CA THR A 13 0.81 3.17 9.42
C THR A 13 0.01 4.19 10.21
N PRO A 14 0.62 4.85 11.20
CA PRO A 14 -0.06 5.91 11.96
C PRO A 14 -0.44 7.11 11.09
N TRP A 15 0.36 7.36 10.05
CA TRP A 15 0.20 8.52 9.17
C TRP A 15 -1.13 8.48 8.40
N CYS A 16 -1.54 7.32 7.88
CA CYS A 16 -2.78 7.21 7.12
C CYS A 16 -4.01 7.57 7.98
N LEU A 17 -4.09 7.01 9.20
CA LEU A 17 -5.16 7.30 10.15
C LEU A 17 -5.20 8.78 10.55
N GLN A 18 -4.04 9.38 10.73
CA GLN A 18 -3.93 10.80 11.04
C GLN A 18 -4.43 11.69 9.89
N GLN A 19 -4.04 11.39 8.65
CA GLN A 19 -4.50 12.16 7.49
C GLN A 19 -6.01 12.01 7.27
N GLU A 20 -6.54 10.80 7.44
CA GLU A 20 -7.99 10.56 7.43
C GLU A 20 -8.70 11.40 8.50
N ALA A 21 -8.16 11.44 9.72
CA ALA A 21 -8.69 12.26 10.80
C ALA A 21 -8.66 13.75 10.46
N LEU A 22 -7.55 14.27 9.93
CA LEU A 22 -7.45 15.65 9.51
C LEU A 22 -8.50 16.01 8.46
N HIS A 23 -8.82 15.13 7.51
CA HIS A 23 -9.86 15.39 6.51
C HIS A 23 -11.28 15.37 7.09
N TYR A 24 -11.53 14.52 8.08
CA TYR A 24 -12.82 14.43 8.77
C TYR A 24 -13.08 15.63 9.71
N ILE A 25 -12.03 16.13 10.36
CA ILE A 25 -12.10 17.21 11.33
C ILE A 25 -12.32 18.56 10.63
N LEU A 26 -13.18 19.40 11.23
CA LEU A 26 -13.46 20.76 10.78
C LEU A 26 -12.18 21.58 10.74
N ARG A 27 -12.02 22.39 9.69
CA ARG A 27 -10.76 23.10 9.42
C ARG A 27 -10.33 23.99 10.58
N GLU A 28 -11.30 24.60 11.26
CA GLU A 28 -11.13 25.48 12.42
C GLU A 28 -10.51 24.73 13.61
N CYS A 29 -10.77 23.43 13.74
CA CYS A 29 -10.22 22.58 14.79
C CYS A 29 -8.85 21.98 14.45
N ARG A 30 -8.35 22.14 13.21
CA ARG A 30 -7.08 21.56 12.76
C ARG A 30 -5.85 22.31 13.24
N GLN A 31 -5.97 23.61 13.53
CA GLN A 31 -4.82 24.46 13.91
C GLN A 31 -4.09 23.95 15.16
N SER A 32 -4.81 23.32 16.09
CA SER A 32 -4.25 22.66 17.28
C SER A 32 -3.59 21.30 17.00
N ILE A 33 -3.74 20.76 15.79
CA ILE A 33 -3.28 19.43 15.38
C ILE A 33 -2.07 19.57 14.43
N ASP A 34 -2.06 20.60 13.57
CA ASP A 34 -0.96 20.88 12.63
C ASP A 34 0.39 21.10 13.32
N THR A 35 0.39 21.50 14.60
CA THR A 35 1.59 21.73 15.43
C THR A 35 2.07 20.49 16.18
N ILE A 36 1.37 19.36 16.08
CA ILE A 36 1.81 18.14 16.74
C ILE A 36 3.06 17.66 15.98
N ASP A 37 4.22 17.87 16.58
CA ASP A 37 5.45 17.30 16.05
C ASP A 37 5.39 15.77 16.22
N TYR A 38 5.26 15.08 15.09
CA TYR A 38 5.16 13.62 15.02
C TYR A 38 6.52 12.94 14.94
N SER A 39 7.62 13.70 14.98
CA SER A 39 8.99 13.16 14.90
C SER A 39 9.41 12.30 16.10
N GLY A 40 8.64 12.27 17.20
CA GLY A 40 8.94 11.45 18.37
C GLY A 40 7.74 10.86 19.13
N GLY A 41 6.53 10.88 18.55
CA GLY A 41 5.29 10.54 19.26
C GLY A 41 4.46 9.40 18.69
N HIS A 42 4.75 8.92 17.48
CA HIS A 42 4.11 7.73 16.95
C HIS A 42 4.81 6.49 17.50
N PRO A 43 4.09 5.46 17.97
CA PRO A 43 4.71 4.17 18.20
C PRO A 43 5.37 3.73 16.89
N GLU A 44 6.69 3.59 16.91
CA GLU A 44 7.41 3.02 15.78
C GLU A 44 6.86 1.62 15.51
N GLY A 45 6.39 1.38 14.29
CA GLY A 45 5.92 0.07 13.84
C GLY A 45 4.44 0.01 13.49
N ASN A 46 3.89 -1.20 13.60
CA ASN A 46 2.53 -1.56 13.17
C ASN A 46 1.46 -0.97 14.11
N THR A 47 0.48 -0.26 13.54
CA THR A 47 -0.62 0.36 14.30
C THR A 47 -1.79 -0.54 14.62
N LYS A 48 -1.76 -1.80 14.18
CA LYS A 48 -2.84 -2.76 14.46
C LYS A 48 -3.10 -2.90 15.95
N GLY A 49 -4.33 -2.58 16.37
CA GLY A 49 -4.75 -2.60 17.76
C GLY A 49 -4.31 -1.38 18.58
N GLN A 50 -3.68 -0.39 17.94
CA GLN A 50 -3.23 0.86 18.55
C GLN A 50 -3.98 2.09 18.00
N GLU A 51 -4.89 1.91 17.05
CA GLU A 51 -5.62 2.99 16.38
C GLU A 51 -6.35 3.88 17.38
N LYS A 52 -7.07 3.28 18.34
CA LYS A 52 -7.74 4.02 19.42
C LYS A 52 -6.77 4.86 20.25
N LYS A 53 -5.57 4.34 20.55
CA LYS A 53 -4.54 5.08 21.32
C LYS A 53 -4.04 6.28 20.52
N LEU A 54 -3.89 6.13 19.20
CA LEU A 54 -3.51 7.24 18.31
C LEU A 54 -4.61 8.31 18.27
N ILE A 55 -5.87 7.91 18.18
CA ILE A 55 -6.99 8.86 18.24
C ILE A 55 -7.04 9.56 19.61
N GLN A 56 -6.85 8.83 20.70
CA GLN A 56 -6.79 9.43 22.04
C GLN A 56 -5.65 10.45 22.13
N LEU A 57 -4.47 10.14 21.59
CA LEU A 57 -3.34 11.07 21.54
C LEU A 57 -3.67 12.34 20.74
N LEU A 58 -4.40 12.21 19.62
CA LEU A 58 -4.89 13.36 18.85
C LEU A 58 -5.87 14.21 19.67
N ILE A 59 -6.80 13.58 20.38
CA ILE A 59 -7.76 14.28 21.25
C ILE A 59 -7.03 15.02 22.36
N ASP A 60 -6.11 14.36 23.06
CA ASP A 60 -5.36 14.92 24.20
C ASP A 60 -4.52 16.11 23.77
N LYS A 61 -3.90 16.04 22.58
CA LYS A 61 -3.08 17.12 22.02
C LYS A 61 -3.89 18.24 21.35
N SER A 62 -5.19 18.07 21.16
CA SER A 62 -6.04 19.06 20.50
C SER A 62 -6.43 20.28 21.36
N ASN A 63 -5.91 20.39 22.58
CA ASN A 63 -6.32 21.41 23.56
C ASN A 63 -7.84 21.45 23.80
N GLY A 64 -8.48 20.27 23.76
CA GLY A 64 -9.93 20.12 23.97
C GLY A 64 -10.79 20.32 22.71
N ASN A 65 -10.23 20.77 21.59
CA ASN A 65 -11.00 21.05 20.36
C ASN A 65 -11.66 19.80 19.77
N LEU A 66 -11.08 18.62 19.95
CA LEU A 66 -11.64 17.39 19.41
C LEU A 66 -12.69 16.72 20.31
N ARG A 67 -12.97 17.25 21.50
CA ARG A 67 -14.00 16.69 22.39
C ARG A 67 -15.41 16.73 21.79
N MET A 68 -15.65 17.64 20.83
CA MET A 68 -16.93 17.72 20.12
C MET A 68 -17.23 16.50 19.23
N TYR A 69 -16.21 15.68 18.92
CA TYR A 69 -16.36 14.44 18.16
C TYR A 69 -16.60 13.22 19.06
N GLY A 70 -16.72 13.42 20.38
CA GLY A 70 -16.92 12.38 21.37
C GLY A 70 -15.62 11.78 21.92
N THR A 71 -15.72 10.53 22.34
CA THR A 71 -14.61 9.68 22.81
C THR A 71 -13.71 9.25 21.67
N ALA A 72 -12.52 8.70 22.00
CA ALA A 72 -11.62 8.15 21.00
C ALA A 72 -12.24 6.99 20.21
N GLU A 73 -13.09 6.20 20.85
CA GLU A 73 -13.87 5.12 20.24
C GLU A 73 -14.88 5.64 19.23
N GLU A 74 -15.70 6.62 19.62
CA GLU A 74 -16.70 7.23 18.75
C GLU A 74 -16.05 7.92 17.54
N LEU A 75 -14.96 8.66 17.75
CA LEU A 75 -14.22 9.27 16.65
C LEU A 75 -13.59 8.20 15.75
N LEU A 76 -12.99 7.14 16.29
CA LEU A 76 -12.42 6.06 15.47
C LEU A 76 -13.49 5.34 14.64
N GLU A 77 -14.66 5.06 15.21
CA GLU A 77 -15.78 4.45 14.49
C GLU A 77 -16.26 5.35 13.33
N ASN A 78 -16.45 6.64 13.61
CA ASN A 78 -16.82 7.63 12.59
C ASN A 78 -15.77 7.75 11.48
N LEU A 79 -14.48 7.72 11.81
CA LEU A 79 -13.41 7.72 10.82
C LEU A 79 -13.44 6.46 9.96
N ASN A 80 -13.67 5.29 10.56
CA ASN A 80 -13.81 4.04 9.82
C ASN A 80 -15.00 4.06 8.85
N ILE A 81 -16.10 4.72 9.20
CA ILE A 81 -17.22 4.95 8.28
C ILE A 81 -16.84 5.93 7.18
N PHE A 82 -16.29 7.09 7.56
CA PHE A 82 -15.96 8.19 6.66
C PHE A 82 -14.97 7.79 5.56
N LYS A 83 -13.95 6.99 5.90
CA LYS A 83 -12.93 6.57 4.94
C LYS A 83 -13.32 5.37 4.07
N ASN A 84 -14.46 4.73 4.33
CA ASN A 84 -14.82 3.45 3.71
C ASN A 84 -15.44 3.62 2.32
N PHE A 85 -14.62 4.06 1.36
CA PHE A 85 -15.00 4.16 -0.04
C PHE A 85 -13.81 3.81 -0.97
N PRO A 86 -14.09 3.33 -2.21
CA PRO A 86 -13.03 3.04 -3.18
C PRO A 86 -12.21 4.29 -3.53
N ALA A 87 -10.91 4.12 -3.78
CA ALA A 87 -9.96 5.20 -4.12
C ALA A 87 -9.79 6.30 -3.04
N ASN A 88 -10.08 5.99 -1.78
CA ASN A 88 -9.97 6.95 -0.67
C ASN A 88 -8.57 7.57 -0.49
N LEU A 89 -7.49 6.84 -0.83
CA LEU A 89 -6.12 7.32 -0.68
C LEU A 89 -5.83 8.56 -1.52
N THR A 90 -6.40 8.64 -2.73
CA THR A 90 -6.27 9.84 -3.59
C THR A 90 -7.01 11.03 -2.96
N PHE A 91 -8.17 10.78 -2.35
CA PHE A 91 -8.94 11.83 -1.67
C PHE A 91 -8.20 12.39 -0.43
N PHE A 92 -7.51 11.55 0.33
CA PHE A 92 -6.79 11.94 1.55
C PHE A 92 -5.33 12.39 1.33
N ASP A 93 -4.87 12.53 0.08
CA ASP A 93 -3.46 12.75 -0.30
C ASP A 93 -2.46 11.78 0.37
N ASN A 94 -2.92 10.54 0.63
CA ASN A 94 -2.10 9.46 1.18
C ASN A 94 -1.34 8.71 0.08
N SER A 95 -0.90 9.45 -0.94
CA SER A 95 -0.17 8.93 -2.09
C SER A 95 1.19 8.32 -1.70
N MET A 96 1.73 8.70 -0.53
CA MET A 96 2.98 8.16 0.03
C MET A 96 2.83 6.90 0.91
N GLU A 97 1.60 6.49 1.23
CA GLU A 97 1.35 5.38 2.15
C GLU A 97 1.02 4.06 1.45
N CYS A 98 1.02 2.94 2.17
CA CYS A 98 0.44 1.70 1.67
C CYS A 98 -1.08 1.84 1.49
N TYR A 99 -1.69 0.96 0.69
CA TYR A 99 -3.15 0.82 0.72
C TYR A 99 -3.59 0.33 2.11
N GLN A 100 -4.40 1.13 2.80
CA GLN A 100 -4.94 0.85 4.14
C GLN A 100 -6.48 0.92 4.16
N THR A 101 -7.10 0.52 3.05
CA THR A 101 -8.55 0.40 2.91
C THR A 101 -8.94 -1.06 2.76
N ARG A 102 -10.20 -1.37 3.06
CA ARG A 102 -10.77 -2.71 2.92
C ARG A 102 -11.52 -2.78 1.59
N PRO A 103 -11.09 -3.63 0.64
CA PRO A 103 -11.80 -3.81 -0.63
C PRO A 103 -13.27 -4.16 -0.38
N ARG A 104 -14.18 -3.53 -1.12
CA ARG A 104 -15.62 -3.76 -0.97
C ARG A 104 -16.20 -4.51 -2.17
N ILE A 105 -16.92 -5.58 -1.87
CA ILE A 105 -17.73 -6.31 -2.84
C ILE A 105 -19.16 -5.74 -2.77
N PHE A 106 -19.63 -5.26 -3.91
CA PHE A 106 -20.96 -4.70 -4.09
C PHE A 106 -21.87 -5.73 -4.76
N LYS A 107 -23.16 -5.70 -4.42
CA LYS A 107 -24.16 -6.58 -5.04
C LYS A 107 -25.09 -5.76 -5.91
N SER A 108 -25.34 -6.23 -7.13
CA SER A 108 -26.36 -5.67 -8.00
C SER A 108 -27.77 -6.08 -7.54
N PHE A 109 -28.80 -5.50 -8.16
CA PHE A 109 -30.18 -5.92 -7.93
C PHE A 109 -30.44 -7.39 -8.31
N ASN A 110 -29.63 -7.95 -9.22
CA ASN A 110 -29.67 -9.35 -9.61
C ASN A 110 -28.80 -10.24 -8.72
N ASN A 111 -28.32 -9.73 -7.58
CA ASN A 111 -27.44 -10.41 -6.64
C ASN A 111 -26.10 -10.85 -7.24
N GLU A 112 -25.66 -10.22 -8.34
CA GLU A 112 -24.33 -10.41 -8.90
C GLU A 112 -23.31 -9.53 -8.16
N GLU A 113 -22.11 -10.05 -7.96
CA GLU A 113 -21.05 -9.39 -7.21
C GLU A 113 -20.14 -8.57 -8.13
N TYR A 114 -19.81 -7.36 -7.70
CA TYR A 114 -18.95 -6.40 -8.40
C TYR A 114 -17.93 -5.80 -7.45
N ILE A 115 -16.80 -5.36 -7.99
CA ILE A 115 -15.73 -4.68 -7.23
C ILE A 115 -15.22 -3.47 -8.02
N ALA A 116 -14.88 -2.40 -7.31
CA ALA A 116 -14.26 -1.23 -7.93
C ALA A 116 -12.86 -1.57 -8.43
N LYS A 117 -12.47 -1.05 -9.60
CA LYS A 117 -11.13 -1.31 -10.16
C LYS A 117 -9.99 -0.81 -9.24
N SER A 118 -10.19 0.29 -8.52
CA SER A 118 -9.23 0.77 -7.50
C SER A 118 -8.97 -0.29 -6.42
N ASP A 119 -10.02 -1.00 -6.00
CA ASP A 119 -9.93 -2.00 -4.94
C ASP A 119 -9.19 -3.27 -5.41
N LEU A 120 -9.04 -3.49 -6.71
CA LEU A 120 -8.19 -4.56 -7.25
C LEU A 120 -6.72 -4.33 -6.89
N PHE A 121 -6.23 -3.09 -6.93
CA PHE A 121 -4.85 -2.76 -6.56
C PHE A 121 -4.61 -2.99 -5.06
N VAL A 122 -5.61 -2.70 -4.23
CA VAL A 122 -5.60 -3.01 -2.79
C VAL A 122 -5.45 -4.53 -2.58
N ILE A 123 -6.25 -5.35 -3.29
CA ILE A 123 -6.16 -6.81 -3.21
C ILE A 123 -4.78 -7.31 -3.67
N LEU A 124 -4.25 -6.78 -4.77
CA LEU A 124 -2.91 -7.16 -5.27
C LEU A 124 -1.82 -6.85 -4.24
N GLN A 125 -1.86 -5.68 -3.58
CA GLN A 125 -0.95 -5.34 -2.49
C GLN A 125 -1.05 -6.39 -1.37
N ASN A 126 -2.27 -6.68 -0.92
CA ASN A 126 -2.50 -7.57 0.21
C ASN A 126 -2.02 -9.00 -0.10
N MET A 127 -2.27 -9.49 -1.32
CA MET A 127 -1.79 -10.80 -1.78
C MET A 127 -0.26 -10.87 -1.83
N ILE A 128 0.40 -9.91 -2.48
CA ILE A 128 1.84 -9.99 -2.72
C ILE A 128 2.65 -9.82 -1.42
N ILE A 129 2.12 -9.05 -0.45
CA ILE A 129 2.70 -8.91 0.90
C ILE A 129 2.49 -10.21 1.69
N GLU A 130 1.26 -10.75 1.68
CA GLU A 130 0.92 -11.90 2.52
C GLU A 130 1.65 -13.18 2.08
N LEU A 131 1.84 -13.34 0.77
CA LEU A 131 2.56 -14.46 0.16
C LEU A 131 4.09 -14.22 0.05
N GLY A 132 4.53 -12.99 0.30
CA GLY A 132 5.93 -12.59 0.19
C GLY A 132 6.79 -13.12 1.33
N PRO A 133 8.10 -13.34 1.09
CA PRO A 133 9.03 -13.87 2.10
C PRO A 133 9.36 -12.85 3.20
N VAL A 134 9.16 -11.56 2.94
CA VAL A 134 9.52 -10.47 3.86
C VAL A 134 8.35 -9.52 4.02
N LYS A 135 7.87 -9.40 5.27
CA LYS A 135 6.70 -8.60 5.66
C LYS A 135 7.11 -7.35 6.45
N ILE A 136 7.90 -6.47 5.83
CA ILE A 136 8.33 -5.19 6.43
C ILE A 136 7.68 -4.01 5.72
N ILE A 137 7.44 -2.92 6.46
CA ILE A 137 6.78 -1.70 5.95
C ILE A 137 7.47 -1.14 4.70
N HIS A 138 8.80 -1.20 4.65
CA HIS A 138 9.55 -0.68 3.52
C HIS A 138 9.29 -1.42 2.19
N VAL A 139 9.14 -2.75 2.26
CA VAL A 139 8.77 -3.58 1.10
C VAL A 139 7.33 -3.28 0.69
N ALA A 140 6.43 -3.20 1.68
CA ALA A 140 5.02 -2.86 1.44
C ALA A 140 4.86 -1.50 0.74
N LEU A 141 5.58 -0.47 1.19
CA LEU A 141 5.53 0.88 0.60
C LEU A 141 6.05 0.90 -0.85
N PHE A 142 7.13 0.17 -1.14
CA PHE A 142 7.64 0.05 -2.51
C PHE A 142 6.61 -0.58 -3.46
N LEU A 143 5.97 -1.67 -3.01
CA LEU A 143 4.94 -2.36 -3.78
C LEU A 143 3.71 -1.48 -3.99
N ALA A 144 3.32 -0.72 -2.95
CA ALA A 144 2.25 0.27 -3.05
C ALA A 144 2.56 1.34 -4.09
N PHE A 145 3.79 1.89 -4.12
CA PHE A 145 4.19 2.87 -5.13
C PHE A 145 4.11 2.30 -6.53
N TYR A 146 4.63 1.09 -6.74
CA TYR A 146 4.52 0.42 -8.03
C TYR A 146 3.05 0.31 -8.46
N LEU A 147 2.18 -0.22 -7.60
CA LEU A 147 0.75 -0.38 -7.90
C LEU A 147 0.05 0.95 -8.20
N LYS A 148 0.35 2.00 -7.43
CA LYS A 148 -0.20 3.35 -7.64
C LYS A 148 0.18 3.94 -9.00
N THR A 149 1.36 3.61 -9.55
CA THR A 149 1.70 4.05 -10.93
C THR A 149 0.77 3.44 -11.97
N HIS A 150 0.27 2.23 -11.73
CA HIS A 150 -0.68 1.56 -12.60
C HIS A 150 -2.12 1.99 -12.32
N GLU A 151 -2.47 2.28 -11.06
CA GLU A 151 -3.80 2.79 -10.68
C GLU A 151 -4.13 4.12 -11.36
N LYS A 152 -3.12 4.97 -11.65
CA LYS A 152 -3.31 6.19 -12.48
C LYS A 152 -3.99 5.93 -13.83
N LYS A 153 -3.94 4.70 -14.35
CA LYS A 153 -4.63 4.28 -15.59
C LYS A 153 -6.13 4.06 -15.40
N VAL A 154 -6.65 4.15 -14.16
CA VAL A 154 -8.07 4.03 -13.80
C VAL A 154 -8.56 5.13 -12.85
N GLU A 155 -7.66 5.98 -12.32
CA GLU A 155 -7.88 6.96 -11.23
C GLU A 155 -9.07 7.92 -11.45
N ASN A 156 -9.41 8.23 -12.70
CA ASN A 156 -10.50 9.16 -13.03
C ASN A 156 -11.82 8.49 -13.44
N SER A 157 -11.94 7.18 -13.26
CA SER A 157 -13.20 6.47 -13.53
C SER A 157 -13.58 5.60 -12.35
N MET A 158 -14.78 5.82 -11.80
CA MET A 158 -15.39 4.89 -10.87
C MET A 158 -15.97 3.70 -11.65
N GLU A 159 -15.08 2.86 -12.18
CA GLU A 159 -15.41 1.65 -12.93
C GLU A 159 -15.48 0.44 -12.00
N PHE A 160 -16.52 -0.37 -12.19
CA PHE A 160 -16.72 -1.63 -11.51
C PHE A 160 -16.57 -2.78 -12.50
N VAL A 161 -15.99 -3.88 -12.04
CA VAL A 161 -15.91 -5.15 -12.78
C VAL A 161 -16.61 -6.24 -11.99
N LYS A 162 -17.09 -7.27 -12.68
CA LYS A 162 -17.68 -8.44 -12.04
C LYS A 162 -16.63 -9.10 -11.13
N PHE A 163 -17.03 -9.41 -9.91
CA PHE A 163 -16.18 -10.11 -8.96
C PHE A 163 -16.17 -11.59 -9.32
N ASP A 164 -15.01 -12.08 -9.76
CA ASP A 164 -14.79 -13.50 -10.05
C ASP A 164 -13.76 -14.05 -9.06
N LYS A 165 -14.21 -14.96 -8.19
CA LYS A 165 -13.33 -15.59 -7.20
C LYS A 165 -12.24 -16.45 -7.86
N ASN A 166 -12.56 -17.13 -8.97
CA ASN A 166 -11.61 -18.01 -9.65
C ASN A 166 -10.43 -17.20 -10.20
N PHE A 167 -10.70 -16.02 -10.76
CA PHE A 167 -9.67 -15.07 -11.21
C PHE A 167 -8.66 -14.75 -10.10
N PHE A 168 -9.12 -14.49 -8.87
CA PHE A 168 -8.21 -14.19 -7.77
C PHE A 168 -7.49 -15.42 -7.22
N ASP A 169 -8.13 -16.59 -7.25
CA ASP A 169 -7.49 -17.85 -6.86
C ASP A 169 -6.34 -18.21 -7.84
N GLU A 170 -6.48 -17.90 -9.13
CA GLU A 170 -5.41 -18.00 -10.14
C GLU A 170 -4.25 -17.04 -9.86
N ILE A 171 -4.53 -15.78 -9.50
CA ILE A 171 -3.49 -14.81 -9.10
C ILE A 171 -2.74 -15.30 -7.85
N GLU A 172 -3.45 -15.80 -6.83
CA GLU A 172 -2.82 -16.35 -5.62
C GLU A 172 -1.88 -17.51 -5.99
N LYS A 173 -2.28 -18.40 -6.89
CA LYS A 173 -1.45 -19.51 -7.36
C LYS A 173 -0.20 -19.01 -8.08
N GLU A 174 -0.34 -18.07 -9.01
CA GLU A 174 0.78 -17.49 -9.74
C GLU A 174 1.79 -16.81 -8.80
N PHE A 175 1.31 -16.06 -7.80
CA PHE A 175 2.19 -15.43 -6.83
C PHE A 175 2.94 -16.45 -5.97
N LYS A 176 2.28 -17.53 -5.52
CA LYS A 176 2.96 -18.61 -4.80
C LYS A 176 4.07 -19.25 -5.65
N GLU A 177 3.79 -19.57 -6.90
CA GLU A 177 4.78 -20.18 -7.80
C GLU A 177 5.98 -19.25 -8.05
N LYS A 178 5.74 -17.95 -8.21
CA LYS A 178 6.79 -16.97 -8.54
C LYS A 178 7.55 -16.43 -7.33
N VAL A 179 6.94 -16.43 -6.14
CA VAL A 179 7.47 -15.74 -4.95
C VAL A 179 7.90 -16.73 -3.85
N SER A 180 7.39 -17.97 -3.83
CA SER A 180 7.54 -18.89 -2.69
C SER A 180 8.52 -20.07 -2.90
N THR A 181 9.63 -19.90 -3.62
CA THR A 181 10.69 -20.94 -3.63
C THR A 181 11.94 -20.45 -2.90
N ASP A 182 12.24 -21.08 -1.75
CA ASP A 182 13.36 -20.71 -0.87
C ASP A 182 14.72 -20.77 -1.60
N ASP A 183 14.93 -21.79 -2.43
CA ASP A 183 16.19 -21.96 -3.16
C ASP A 183 16.41 -20.87 -4.24
N ALA A 184 15.36 -20.54 -5.00
CA ALA A 184 15.46 -19.51 -6.03
C ALA A 184 15.58 -18.12 -5.42
N LEU A 185 14.94 -17.88 -4.27
CA LEU A 185 15.09 -16.65 -3.51
C LEU A 185 16.50 -16.51 -2.96
N ALA A 186 17.06 -17.55 -2.34
CA ALA A 186 18.42 -17.56 -1.82
C ALA A 186 19.46 -17.28 -2.93
N ALA A 187 19.33 -17.94 -4.08
CA ALA A 187 20.19 -17.71 -5.23
C ALA A 187 20.10 -16.26 -5.74
N ARG A 188 18.90 -15.68 -5.80
CA ARG A 188 18.69 -14.27 -6.20
C ARG A 188 19.23 -13.28 -5.20
N VAL A 189 19.07 -13.54 -3.90
CA VAL A 189 19.64 -12.71 -2.84
C VAL A 189 21.17 -12.72 -2.96
N LEU A 190 21.77 -13.90 -3.13
CA LEU A 190 23.22 -14.03 -3.33
C LEU A 190 23.70 -13.28 -4.58
N HIS A 191 23.00 -13.42 -5.70
CA HIS A 191 23.28 -12.64 -6.91
C HIS A 191 23.20 -11.13 -6.65
N GLY A 192 22.17 -10.68 -5.93
CA GLY A 192 22.02 -9.28 -5.53
C GLY A 192 23.23 -8.79 -4.73
N PHE A 193 23.71 -9.58 -3.76
CA PHE A 193 24.91 -9.22 -2.99
C PHE A 193 26.15 -9.04 -3.86
N VAL A 194 26.38 -9.95 -4.82
CA VAL A 194 27.51 -9.84 -5.77
C VAL A 194 27.37 -8.60 -6.64
N GLU A 195 26.16 -8.34 -7.15
CA GLU A 195 25.88 -7.19 -8.00
C GLU A 195 26.08 -5.86 -7.26
N PHE A 196 25.68 -5.78 -5.99
CA PHE A 196 25.73 -4.56 -5.19
C PHE A 196 27.08 -4.32 -4.53
N ALA A 197 27.96 -5.33 -4.44
CA ALA A 197 29.25 -5.24 -3.74
C ALA A 197 30.15 -4.10 -4.26
N ASN A 198 30.03 -3.74 -5.54
CA ASN A 198 30.84 -2.71 -6.19
C ASN A 198 30.04 -1.46 -6.59
N LEU A 199 28.79 -1.34 -6.13
CA LEU A 199 27.96 -0.19 -6.47
C LEU A 199 28.13 0.93 -5.43
N SER A 200 28.27 2.15 -5.94
CA SER A 200 28.11 3.36 -5.14
C SER A 200 26.64 3.53 -4.69
N GLN A 201 26.44 4.35 -3.67
CA GLN A 201 25.10 4.68 -3.18
C GLN A 201 24.18 5.25 -4.27
N ALA A 202 24.71 6.07 -5.19
CA ALA A 202 23.95 6.61 -6.30
C ALA A 202 23.48 5.49 -7.26
N GLN A 203 24.36 4.54 -7.59
CA GLN A 203 24.01 3.41 -8.46
C GLN A 203 23.01 2.45 -7.80
N ILE A 204 23.09 2.28 -6.48
CA ILE A 204 22.07 1.54 -5.71
C ILE A 204 20.71 2.25 -5.84
N VAL A 205 20.66 3.57 -5.70
CA VAL A 205 19.42 4.33 -5.87
C VAL A 205 18.84 4.14 -7.27
N GLU A 206 19.68 4.21 -8.31
CA GLU A 206 19.28 3.97 -9.70
C GLU A 206 18.64 2.58 -9.87
N LYS A 207 19.25 1.52 -9.31
CA LYS A 207 18.71 0.15 -9.35
C LYS A 207 17.31 0.03 -8.75
N PHE A 208 17.04 0.75 -7.66
CA PHE A 208 15.69 0.78 -7.06
C PHE A 208 14.72 1.64 -7.87
N GLN A 209 15.19 2.72 -8.49
CA GLN A 209 14.38 3.56 -9.36
C GLN A 209 13.94 2.81 -10.62
N GLU A 210 14.77 1.93 -11.18
CA GLU A 210 14.41 1.06 -12.32
C GLU A 210 13.20 0.17 -12.04
N LEU A 211 12.90 -0.13 -10.77
CA LEU A 211 11.76 -0.96 -10.38
C LEU A 211 10.42 -0.21 -10.41
N ILE A 212 10.41 1.12 -10.37
CA ILE A 212 9.19 1.95 -10.35
C ILE A 212 9.18 2.89 -11.56
N PRO A 213 8.06 3.00 -12.31
CA PRO A 213 7.95 3.97 -13.39
C PRO A 213 8.30 5.41 -12.96
N SER A 214 9.02 6.14 -13.82
CA SER A 214 9.64 7.45 -13.55
C SER A 214 8.68 8.56 -13.05
N ALA A 215 7.37 8.38 -13.24
CA ALA A 215 6.32 9.31 -12.80
C ALA A 215 6.25 9.52 -11.26
N LEU A 216 6.92 8.70 -10.45
CA LEU A 216 7.04 8.88 -8.99
C LEU A 216 8.47 9.25 -8.54
N SER A 217 9.42 9.37 -9.46
CA SER A 217 10.87 9.45 -9.22
C SER A 217 11.31 10.42 -8.11
N ARG A 218 10.74 11.64 -8.04
CA ARG A 218 11.10 12.63 -7.00
C ARG A 218 10.74 12.15 -5.59
N ARG A 219 9.57 11.53 -5.42
CA ARG A 219 9.11 11.00 -4.12
C ARG A 219 9.75 9.63 -3.82
N THR A 220 10.00 8.83 -4.85
CA THR A 220 10.78 7.59 -4.77
C THR A 220 12.21 7.86 -4.27
N HIS A 221 12.84 8.97 -4.66
CA HIS A 221 14.19 9.32 -4.19
C HIS A 221 14.24 9.57 -2.68
N PHE A 222 13.29 10.33 -2.12
CA PHE A 222 13.17 10.51 -0.67
C PHE A 222 12.98 9.17 0.06
N PHE A 223 12.13 8.30 -0.50
CA PHE A 223 11.89 6.98 0.07
C PHE A 223 13.13 6.09 0.04
N ILE A 224 13.87 6.05 -1.08
CA ILE A 224 15.10 5.25 -1.21
C ILE A 224 16.17 5.75 -0.23
N ASN A 225 16.28 7.06 -0.01
CA ASN A 225 17.19 7.61 0.99
C ASN A 225 16.78 7.19 2.40
N ARG A 226 15.48 7.17 2.72
CA ARG A 226 14.96 6.64 4.00
C ARG A 226 15.24 5.15 4.16
N LEU A 227 15.05 4.37 3.09
CA LEU A 227 15.36 2.94 3.04
C LEU A 227 16.84 2.69 3.30
N THR A 228 17.70 3.44 2.61
CA THR A 228 19.15 3.40 2.75
C THR A 228 19.56 3.71 4.19
N ASN A 229 19.04 4.80 4.76
CA ASN A 229 19.33 5.16 6.15
C ASN A 229 18.89 4.06 7.11
N PHE A 230 17.71 3.47 6.90
CA PHE A 230 17.20 2.36 7.72
C PHE A 230 18.13 1.15 7.68
N PHE A 231 18.62 0.74 6.50
CA PHE A 231 19.56 -0.38 6.40
C PHE A 231 20.97 -0.04 6.90
N ASN A 232 21.40 1.21 6.79
CA ASN A 232 22.69 1.66 7.32
C ASN A 232 22.67 1.83 8.85
N SER A 233 21.52 2.14 9.45
CA SER A 233 21.37 2.33 10.90
C SER A 233 20.94 1.06 11.64
N ALA A 234 20.45 0.04 10.94
CA ALA A 234 20.07 -1.23 11.55
C ALA A 234 21.32 -1.95 12.08
N ALA A 235 21.53 -1.88 13.39
CA ALA A 235 22.70 -2.39 14.11
C ALA A 235 22.77 -3.93 14.21
N GLU A 236 22.57 -4.64 13.09
CA GLU A 236 22.18 -6.07 12.97
C GLU A 236 20.66 -6.24 12.89
N GLY A 237 20.14 -6.93 11.86
CA GLY A 237 18.75 -7.43 11.94
C GLY A 237 18.01 -7.81 10.66
N LEU A 238 18.36 -7.27 9.49
CA LEU A 238 17.82 -7.78 8.23
C LEU A 238 18.87 -8.61 7.51
N ARG A 239 18.75 -9.95 7.60
CA ARG A 239 19.60 -10.95 6.91
C ARG A 239 19.88 -10.66 5.43
N PHE A 240 19.07 -9.82 4.80
CA PHE A 240 19.06 -9.55 3.37
C PHE A 240 19.79 -8.27 2.95
N GLY A 241 19.95 -7.28 3.84
CA GLY A 241 20.46 -5.94 3.47
C GLY A 241 19.71 -5.27 2.31
N MET A 242 20.24 -4.15 1.79
CA MET A 242 19.73 -3.52 0.56
C MET A 242 19.66 -4.48 -0.65
N PRO A 243 20.67 -5.32 -0.92
CA PRO A 243 20.67 -6.17 -2.11
C PRO A 243 19.57 -7.24 -2.08
N GLY A 244 19.34 -7.87 -0.92
CA GLY A 244 18.29 -8.86 -0.79
C GLY A 244 16.89 -8.25 -0.83
N VAL A 245 16.70 -7.03 -0.30
CA VAL A 245 15.43 -6.29 -0.44
C VAL A 245 15.16 -5.93 -1.89
N TRP A 246 16.17 -5.47 -2.63
CA TRP A 246 16.03 -5.25 -4.06
C TRP A 246 15.66 -6.54 -4.80
N ALA A 247 16.33 -7.66 -4.50
CA ALA A 247 16.04 -8.95 -5.11
C ALA A 247 14.58 -9.40 -4.88
N ILE A 248 14.09 -9.26 -3.65
CA ILE A 248 12.69 -9.55 -3.27
C ILE A 248 11.72 -8.65 -4.05
N LEU A 249 11.96 -7.34 -4.03
CA LEU A 249 11.10 -6.37 -4.72
C LEU A 249 11.06 -6.62 -6.22
N SER A 250 12.22 -6.91 -6.85
CA SER A 250 12.29 -7.20 -8.28
C SER A 250 11.42 -8.41 -8.66
N LEU A 251 11.38 -9.45 -7.82
CA LEU A 251 10.59 -10.65 -8.02
C LEU A 251 9.09 -10.35 -7.89
N GLN A 252 8.71 -9.68 -6.81
CA GLN A 252 7.32 -9.32 -6.52
C GLN A 252 6.77 -8.35 -7.58
N ILE A 253 7.55 -7.35 -7.98
CA ILE A 253 7.16 -6.39 -9.04
C ILE A 253 7.01 -7.11 -10.39
N LYS A 254 7.91 -8.05 -10.73
CA LYS A 254 7.75 -8.86 -11.94
C LYS A 254 6.46 -9.69 -11.92
N ALA A 255 6.10 -10.24 -10.76
CA ALA A 255 4.84 -10.97 -10.60
C ALA A 255 3.62 -10.05 -10.74
N LEU A 256 3.62 -8.89 -10.06
CA LEU A 256 2.57 -7.87 -10.19
C LEU A 256 2.41 -7.43 -11.65
N LYS A 257 3.52 -7.12 -12.34
CA LYS A 257 3.54 -6.73 -13.74
C LYS A 257 2.88 -7.78 -14.63
N SER A 258 3.25 -9.05 -14.46
CA SER A 258 2.68 -10.18 -15.20
C SER A 258 1.17 -10.29 -15.05
N VAL A 259 0.63 -10.07 -13.85
CA VAL A 259 -0.82 -10.08 -13.60
C VAL A 259 -1.50 -8.88 -14.24
N ILE A 260 -0.96 -7.68 -14.06
CA ILE A 260 -1.58 -6.45 -14.55
C ILE A 260 -1.59 -6.42 -16.09
N ASP A 261 -0.46 -6.73 -16.72
CA ASP A 261 -0.29 -6.65 -18.17
C ASP A 261 -1.14 -7.69 -18.91
N ARG A 262 -1.37 -8.88 -18.33
CA ARG A 262 -2.21 -9.92 -18.92
C ARG A 262 -3.71 -9.69 -18.77
N ASN A 263 -4.11 -8.79 -17.87
CA ASN A 263 -5.52 -8.55 -17.53
C ASN A 263 -5.92 -7.08 -17.72
N PRO A 264 -5.73 -6.49 -18.92
CA PRO A 264 -5.97 -5.07 -19.15
C PRO A 264 -7.42 -4.64 -18.85
N ASN A 265 -8.40 -5.51 -19.07
CA ASN A 265 -9.81 -5.19 -18.79
C ASN A 265 -10.08 -4.97 -17.29
N MET A 266 -9.28 -5.58 -16.42
CA MET A 266 -9.37 -5.43 -14.98
C MET A 266 -8.61 -4.19 -14.49
N PHE A 267 -7.45 -3.88 -15.08
CA PHE A 267 -6.50 -2.89 -14.55
C PHE A 267 -6.31 -1.62 -15.39
N CYS A 268 -7.00 -1.49 -16.53
CA CYS A 268 -7.02 -0.30 -17.38
C CYS A 268 -8.47 0.13 -17.66
N HIS A 269 -8.68 1.38 -18.09
CA HIS A 269 -10.00 1.83 -18.56
C HIS A 269 -10.53 0.96 -19.71
N VAL A 270 -11.84 0.71 -19.69
CA VAL A 270 -12.53 0.12 -20.85
C VAL A 270 -12.65 1.18 -21.93
N THR A 271 -11.90 1.06 -23.02
CA THR A 271 -12.05 1.97 -24.16
C THR A 271 -13.40 1.74 -24.84
N LYS A 272 -13.98 2.79 -25.47
CA LYS A 272 -15.31 2.74 -26.10
C LYS A 272 -15.50 1.57 -27.08
N ILE A 273 -14.43 1.03 -27.65
CA ILE A 273 -14.43 -0.09 -28.61
C ILE A 273 -14.67 -1.44 -27.91
N GLN A 274 -14.30 -1.59 -26.63
CA GLN A 274 -14.54 -2.83 -25.86
C GLN A 274 -15.96 -2.91 -25.30
N LYS A 275 -16.67 -1.78 -25.16
CA LYS A 275 -18.05 -1.74 -24.64
C LYS A 275 -19.06 -2.44 -25.56
N SER A 276 -18.81 -2.50 -26.87
CA SER A 276 -19.70 -3.18 -27.84
C SER A 276 -19.55 -4.71 -27.87
N GLN A 277 -18.61 -5.28 -27.09
CA GLN A 277 -18.41 -6.73 -26.96
C GLN A 277 -18.82 -7.26 -25.57
N LEU A 278 -19.23 -6.38 -24.66
CA LEU A 278 -19.61 -6.69 -23.27
C LEU A 278 -21.11 -6.45 -22.98
N LEU A 279 -21.87 -6.02 -23.99
CA LEU A 279 -23.33 -5.90 -24.01
C LEU A 279 -23.88 -6.91 -25.01
#